data_AF-A0A2P4YEC9-F1
#
_entry.id   AF-A0A2P4YEC9-F1
#
_cell.length_a   1.000
_cell.length_b   1.000
_cell.length_c   1.000
_cell.angle_alpha   90.00
_cell.angle_beta   90.00
_cell.angle_gamma   90.00
#
_symmetry.space_group_name_H-M   'P 1'
#
loop_
_entity.id
_entity.type
_entity.pdbx_description
1 polymer ?
#
loop_
_entity_poly.entity_id
_entity_poly.type
_entity_poly.pdbx_seq_one_letter_code
_entity_poly.pdbx_strand_id
1 'polypeptide(L)'
;MYEDVLKGFTEQRATRLGSEILKNPEDPVCPLVKELFDVASKHPPSQLPPDRGVRHEIDLVPGTKYCVTRQWPLPREQCLPDAFFADKAKSGMVRESKSPHSTPTFCVRKPNGKWRLEIKALVCFVSRVGVGSDPGKDITFAAWLTPRSQNHIRKWLDLANYLHKYSAGYAELARPLSGLLKMDADWIWEQQHQDAFDNIKASL
;
A
#
# COMPACT_ATOMS: atom_id res chain seq x y z
N MET A 1 -39.53 -9.80 26.82
CA MET A 1 -39.66 -8.37 27.17
C MET A 1 -38.31 -7.66 27.25
N TYR A 2 -37.37 -8.06 28.12
CA TYR A 2 -36.03 -7.39 28.20
C TYR A 2 -35.13 -7.69 26.98
N GLU A 3 -35.15 -8.93 26.49
CA GLU A 3 -34.43 -9.36 25.28
C GLU A 3 -34.97 -8.69 24.01
N ASP A 4 -36.27 -8.45 23.92
CA ASP A 4 -36.89 -7.78 22.77
C ASP A 4 -36.52 -6.29 22.71
N VAL A 5 -36.38 -5.64 23.86
CA VAL A 5 -35.88 -4.25 23.97
C VAL A 5 -34.41 -4.18 23.54
N LEU A 6 -33.56 -5.08 24.04
CA LEU A 6 -32.14 -5.15 23.67
C LEU A 6 -31.94 -5.43 22.18
N LYS A 7 -32.75 -6.33 21.60
CA LYS A 7 -32.72 -6.63 20.17
C LYS A 7 -33.14 -5.43 19.33
N GLY A 8 -34.20 -4.71 19.72
CA GLY A 8 -34.62 -3.47 19.07
C GLY A 8 -33.55 -2.36 19.11
N PHE A 9 -32.84 -2.22 20.23
CA PHE A 9 -31.70 -1.28 20.34
C PHE A 9 -30.51 -1.69 19.47
N THR A 10 -30.27 -2.99 19.32
CA THR A 10 -29.17 -3.53 18.51
C THR A 10 -29.43 -3.34 17.02
N GLU A 11 -30.66 -3.56 16.57
CA GLU A 11 -31.10 -3.31 15.20
C GLU A 11 -31.10 -1.81 14.85
N GLN A 12 -31.50 -0.93 15.78
CA GLN A 12 -31.40 0.52 15.59
C GLN A 12 -29.95 1.04 15.53
N ARG A 13 -29.01 0.40 16.25
CA ARG A 13 -27.58 0.75 16.21
C ARG A 13 -26.91 0.39 14.89
N ALA A 14 -27.32 -0.70 14.25
CA ALA A 14 -26.75 -1.16 12.98
C ALA A 14 -27.00 -0.18 11.82
N THR A 15 -28.05 0.65 11.92
CA THR A 15 -28.48 1.57 10.85
C THR A 15 -27.98 3.00 11.02
N ARG A 16 -27.35 3.35 12.16
CA ARG A 16 -26.95 4.74 12.45
C ARG A 16 -25.50 5.00 12.03
N LEU A 17 -25.31 5.72 10.92
CA LEU A 17 -24.02 6.31 10.59
C LEU A 17 -23.75 7.48 11.57
N GLY A 18 -22.60 7.48 12.26
CA GLY A 18 -22.30 8.45 13.34
C GLY A 18 -22.44 9.94 12.96
N SER A 19 -22.36 10.31 11.68
CA SER A 19 -22.61 11.68 11.22
C SER A 19 -24.09 12.08 11.17
N GLU A 20 -25.02 11.13 11.12
CA GLU A 20 -26.46 11.40 11.09
C GLU A 20 -27.00 11.68 12.50
N ILE A 21 -26.38 11.06 13.52
CA ILE A 21 -26.69 11.31 14.93
C ILE A 21 -26.46 12.78 15.29
N LEU A 22 -25.37 13.39 14.81
CA LEU A 22 -25.08 14.81 15.03
C LEU A 22 -26.09 15.76 14.33
N LYS A 23 -26.80 15.29 13.30
CA LYS A 23 -27.81 16.07 12.56
C LYS A 23 -29.18 16.04 13.25
N ASN A 24 -29.40 15.11 14.18
CA ASN A 24 -30.65 14.99 14.92
C ASN A 24 -30.44 15.38 16.39
N PRO A 25 -30.87 16.59 16.81
CA PRO A 25 -30.73 17.04 18.20
C PRO A 25 -31.56 16.20 19.20
N GLU A 26 -32.62 15.52 18.73
CA GLU A 26 -33.50 14.68 19.54
C GLU A 26 -32.93 13.27 19.78
N ASP A 27 -31.78 12.93 19.18
CA ASP A 27 -31.16 11.63 19.39
C ASP A 27 -30.53 11.55 20.79
N PRO A 28 -30.86 10.53 21.61
CA PRO A 28 -30.33 10.39 22.97
C PRO A 28 -28.80 10.28 23.03
N VAL A 29 -28.13 9.93 21.92
CA VAL A 29 -26.67 9.81 21.84
C VAL A 29 -26.00 11.11 21.36
N CYS A 30 -26.77 12.09 20.86
CA CYS A 30 -26.25 13.35 20.31
C CYS A 30 -25.43 14.18 21.32
N PRO A 31 -25.85 14.35 22.60
CA PRO A 31 -25.04 15.05 23.60
C PRO A 31 -23.67 14.40 23.82
N LEU A 32 -23.62 13.06 23.87
CA LEU A 32 -22.39 12.31 24.08
C LEU A 32 -21.43 12.40 22.88
N VAL A 33 -21.95 12.37 21.65
CA VAL A 33 -21.11 12.53 20.44
C VAL A 33 -20.57 13.96 20.32
N LYS A 34 -21.31 14.96 20.81
CA LYS A 34 -20.81 16.34 20.88
C LYS A 34 -19.69 16.50 21.91
N GLU A 35 -19.81 15.85 23.07
CA GLU A 35 -18.78 15.84 24.10
C GLU A 35 -17.51 15.14 23.62
N LEU A 36 -17.63 13.96 23.01
CA LEU A 36 -16.52 13.15 22.51
C LEU A 36 -16.22 13.41 21.02
N PHE A 37 -16.53 14.60 20.51
CA PHE A 37 -16.38 14.90 19.09
C PHE A 37 -14.92 14.82 18.63
N ASP A 38 -13.98 15.15 19.52
CA ASP A 38 -12.54 15.01 19.32
C ASP A 38 -12.11 13.56 19.05
N VAL A 39 -12.75 12.58 19.71
CA VAL A 39 -12.52 11.15 19.52
C VAL A 39 -13.35 10.57 18.37
N ALA A 40 -14.58 11.05 18.20
CA ALA A 40 -15.56 10.54 17.23
C ALA A 40 -15.46 11.19 15.84
N SER A 41 -14.47 12.06 15.62
CA SER A 41 -14.23 12.70 14.33
C SER A 41 -13.95 11.69 13.21
N LYS A 42 -14.53 11.92 12.03
CA LYS A 42 -14.22 11.15 10.81
C LYS A 42 -12.84 11.48 10.24
N HIS A 43 -12.29 12.64 10.60
CA HIS A 43 -10.99 13.07 10.14
C HIS A 43 -9.93 12.71 11.19
N PRO A 44 -8.84 12.03 10.79
CA PRO A 44 -7.77 11.73 11.73
C PRO A 44 -7.16 13.02 12.28
N PRO A 45 -6.70 13.02 13.54
CA PRO A 45 -6.05 14.18 14.12
C PRO A 45 -4.82 14.57 13.29
N SER A 46 -4.59 15.87 13.15
CA SER A 46 -3.46 16.40 12.37
C SER A 46 -2.14 16.38 13.16
N GLN A 47 -2.20 16.22 14.48
CA GLN A 47 -1.06 16.26 15.39
C GLN A 47 -0.74 14.88 15.98
N LEU A 48 0.44 14.74 16.56
CA LEU A 48 0.80 13.56 17.33
C LEU A 48 -0.07 13.45 18.59
N PRO A 49 -0.43 12.22 19.01
CA PRO A 49 -1.09 12.03 20.29
C PRO A 49 -0.17 12.48 21.43
N PRO A 50 -0.74 12.88 22.57
CA PRO A 50 0.05 13.19 23.77
C PRO A 50 0.88 11.99 24.21
N ASP A 51 2.06 12.23 24.79
CA ASP A 51 2.90 11.16 25.33
C ASP A 51 2.19 10.49 26.51
N ARG A 52 2.05 9.16 26.44
CA ARG A 52 1.42 8.33 27.48
C ARG A 52 2.43 7.40 28.15
N GLY A 53 3.73 7.61 27.94
CA GLY A 53 4.80 6.78 28.49
C GLY A 53 5.01 5.44 27.76
N VAL A 54 4.11 5.06 26.85
CA VAL A 54 4.25 3.87 25.99
C VAL A 54 4.69 4.32 24.60
N ARG A 55 5.87 3.86 24.18
CA ARG A 55 6.41 4.13 22.84
C ARG A 55 6.39 2.86 22.01
N HIS A 56 6.12 3.01 20.71
CA HIS A 56 6.28 1.91 19.76
C HIS A 56 7.76 1.75 19.45
N GLU A 57 8.32 0.60 19.80
CA GLU A 57 9.67 0.20 19.46
C GLU A 57 9.62 -0.96 18.47
N ILE A 58 10.56 -0.98 17.53
CA ILE A 58 10.66 -2.01 16.50
C ILE A 58 11.93 -2.79 16.79
N ASP A 59 11.78 -3.99 17.38
CA ASP A 59 12.89 -4.89 17.64
C ASP A 59 13.44 -5.44 16.33
N LEU A 60 14.73 -5.24 16.09
CA LEU A 60 15.42 -5.79 14.93
C LEU A 60 16.05 -7.14 15.28
N VAL A 61 15.96 -8.10 14.36
CA VAL A 61 16.66 -9.37 14.51
C VAL A 61 18.18 -9.10 14.53
N PRO A 62 18.95 -9.68 15.47
CA PRO A 62 20.40 -9.51 15.52
C PRO A 62 21.07 -9.85 14.18
N GLY A 63 21.96 -8.97 13.70
CA GLY A 63 22.62 -9.12 12.40
C GLY A 63 21.85 -8.55 11.20
N THR A 64 20.65 -7.98 11.41
CA THR A 64 19.90 -7.29 10.34
C THR A 64 20.69 -6.10 9.81
N LYS A 65 20.96 -6.10 8.50
CA LYS A 65 21.60 -4.98 7.81
C LYS A 65 20.59 -3.88 7.52
N TYR A 66 21.07 -2.65 7.46
CA TYR A 66 20.23 -1.51 7.10
C TYR A 66 19.81 -1.56 5.62
N CYS A 67 18.56 -1.20 5.36
CA CYS A 67 18.00 -1.15 4.01
C CYS A 67 18.14 0.27 3.46
N VAL A 68 19.02 0.46 2.48
CA VAL A 68 19.08 1.70 1.67
C VAL A 68 18.52 1.42 0.30
N THR A 69 17.33 1.94 0.02
CA THR A 69 16.79 1.96 -1.33
C THR A 69 16.68 3.42 -1.77
N ARG A 70 17.27 3.74 -2.92
CA ARG A 70 17.19 5.07 -3.53
C ARG A 70 15.77 5.34 -4.00
N GLN A 71 15.38 6.61 -3.95
CA GLN A 71 14.16 7.09 -4.58
C GLN A 71 14.23 6.85 -6.08
N TRP A 72 13.21 6.20 -6.65
CA TRP A 72 13.11 6.02 -8.10
C TRP A 72 12.73 7.32 -8.78
N PRO A 73 13.08 7.49 -10.07
CA PRO A 73 12.53 8.58 -10.87
C PRO A 73 11.00 8.53 -10.84
N LEU A 74 10.38 9.63 -10.39
CA LEU A 74 8.92 9.77 -10.42
C LEU A 74 8.51 10.65 -11.61
N PRO A 75 7.37 10.38 -12.27
CA PRO A 75 6.78 11.30 -13.25
C PRO A 75 6.57 12.69 -12.63
N ARG A 76 6.72 13.78 -13.41
CA ARG A 76 6.56 15.17 -12.90
C ARG A 76 5.22 15.44 -12.21
N GLU A 77 4.17 14.74 -12.65
CA GLU A 77 2.83 14.81 -12.04
C GLU A 77 2.81 14.30 -10.59
N GLN A 78 3.83 13.55 -10.17
CA GLN A 78 4.04 13.05 -8.81
C GLN A 78 5.03 13.89 -8.01
N CYS A 79 5.20 15.20 -8.28
CA CYS A 79 5.93 16.14 -7.39
C CYS A 79 5.14 16.49 -6.10
N LEU A 80 4.04 15.79 -5.84
CA LEU A 80 3.21 15.90 -4.64
C LEU A 80 3.86 15.46 -3.30
N PRO A 81 4.89 14.59 -3.25
CA PRO A 81 5.53 14.19 -2.01
C PRO A 81 6.06 15.37 -1.21
N ASP A 82 6.62 16.39 -1.87
CA ASP A 82 7.24 17.53 -1.18
C ASP A 82 6.21 18.33 -0.37
N ALA A 83 5.06 18.64 -0.99
CA ALA A 83 3.96 19.31 -0.30
C ALA A 83 3.38 18.45 0.84
N PHE A 84 3.24 17.14 0.61
CA PHE A 84 2.77 16.20 1.62
C PHE A 84 3.71 16.16 2.84
N PHE A 85 5.02 16.08 2.61
CA PHE A 85 6.01 16.05 3.69
C PHE A 85 6.14 17.39 4.38
N ALA A 86 6.01 18.52 3.68
CA ALA A 86 5.97 19.84 4.29
C ALA A 86 4.80 19.98 5.28
N ASP A 87 3.60 19.55 4.89
CA ASP A 87 2.43 19.56 5.77
C ASP A 87 2.61 18.65 7.00
N LYS A 88 3.18 17.46 6.81
CA LYS A 88 3.46 16.51 7.90
C LYS A 88 4.60 16.93 8.81
N ALA A 89 5.59 17.65 8.28
CA ALA A 89 6.65 18.25 9.06
C ALA A 89 6.12 19.38 9.94
N LYS A 90 5.27 20.25 9.38
CA LYS A 90 4.59 21.31 10.15
C LYS A 90 3.74 20.75 11.29
N SER A 91 3.15 19.57 11.10
CA SER A 91 2.31 18.92 12.11
C SER A 91 3.10 18.06 13.12
N GLY A 92 4.42 17.98 12.97
CA GLY A 92 5.31 17.19 13.82
C GLY A 92 5.23 15.67 13.61
N MET A 93 4.44 15.20 12.64
CA MET A 93 4.31 13.78 12.31
C MET A 93 5.54 13.21 11.59
N VAL A 94 6.26 14.05 10.84
CA VAL A 94 7.49 13.70 10.13
C VAL A 94 8.58 14.69 10.52
N ARG A 95 9.83 14.23 10.53
CA ARG A 95 11.00 15.07 10.75
C ARG A 95 12.15 14.63 9.86
N GLU A 96 13.08 15.53 9.60
CA GLU A 96 14.34 15.16 8.98
C GLU A 96 15.09 14.14 9.84
N SER A 97 15.75 13.20 9.18
CA SER A 97 16.46 12.10 9.83
C SER A 97 17.78 11.84 9.12
N LYS A 98 18.81 11.48 9.89
CA LYS A 98 20.10 10.99 9.39
C LYS A 98 20.19 9.46 9.47
N SER A 99 19.05 8.78 9.44
CA SER A 99 18.97 7.32 9.52
C SER A 99 19.75 6.68 8.37
N PRO A 100 20.50 5.59 8.64
CA PRO A 100 21.08 4.78 7.57
C PRO A 100 20.00 4.00 6.79
N HIS A 101 18.74 3.97 7.25
CA HIS A 101 17.64 3.32 6.54
C HIS A 101 16.90 4.32 5.64
N SER A 102 16.63 3.92 4.39
CA SER A 102 15.84 4.68 3.43
C SER A 102 14.97 3.77 2.59
N THR A 103 13.72 4.18 2.41
CA THR A 103 12.72 3.49 1.61
C THR A 103 12.06 4.49 0.65
N PRO A 104 11.97 4.18 -0.65
CA PRO A 104 11.34 5.06 -1.62
C PRO A 104 9.85 5.24 -1.33
N THR A 105 9.34 6.41 -1.72
CA THR A 105 7.94 6.78 -1.60
C THR A 105 7.38 7.17 -2.97
N PHE A 106 6.10 6.94 -3.19
CA PHE A 106 5.41 7.32 -4.42
C PHE A 106 3.97 7.69 -4.11
N CYS A 107 3.30 8.37 -5.05
CA CYS A 107 1.92 8.77 -4.86
C CYS A 107 0.98 7.89 -5.70
N VAL A 108 -0.10 7.42 -5.07
CA VAL A 108 -1.17 6.68 -5.74
C VAL A 108 -2.41 7.55 -5.82
N ARG A 109 -2.97 7.68 -7.03
CA ARG A 109 -4.25 8.33 -7.26
C ARG A 109 -5.38 7.36 -6.93
N LYS A 110 -6.23 7.70 -5.98
CA LYS A 110 -7.44 6.91 -5.66
C LYS A 110 -8.56 7.23 -6.65
N PRO A 111 -9.57 6.33 -6.80
CA PRO A 111 -10.71 6.56 -7.69
C PRO A 111 -11.50 7.84 -7.37
N ASN A 112 -11.47 8.29 -6.11
CA ASN A 112 -12.08 9.54 -5.67
C ASN A 112 -11.26 10.81 -6.02
N GLY A 113 -10.22 10.69 -6.86
CA GLY A 113 -9.35 11.79 -7.29
C GLY A 113 -8.31 12.23 -6.25
N LYS A 114 -8.34 11.69 -5.03
CA LYS A 114 -7.39 12.06 -3.97
C LYS A 114 -6.08 11.30 -4.14
N TRP A 115 -4.97 12.00 -3.92
CA TRP A 115 -3.64 11.40 -3.84
C TRP A 115 -3.35 10.86 -2.45
N ARG A 116 -2.66 9.72 -2.37
CA ARG A 116 -2.08 9.20 -1.12
C ARG A 116 -0.61 8.94 -1.33
N LEU A 117 0.21 9.36 -0.36
CA LEU A 117 1.59 8.93 -0.29
C LEU A 117 1.59 7.45 0.15
N GLU A 118 2.24 6.61 -0.65
CA GLU A 118 2.56 5.24 -0.31
C GLU A 118 4.07 5.15 -0.11
N ILE A 119 4.46 4.66 1.07
CA ILE A 119 5.84 4.29 1.37
C ILE A 119 5.94 2.83 0.98
N LYS A 120 6.95 2.42 0.21
CA LYS A 120 7.21 0.99 -0.02
C LYS A 120 7.85 0.35 1.21
N ALA A 121 7.25 0.53 2.38
CA ALA A 121 7.52 -0.29 3.53
C ALA A 121 6.69 -1.56 3.33
N LEU A 122 7.39 -2.69 3.21
CA LEU A 122 6.80 -4.02 3.21
C LEU A 122 6.06 -4.40 1.91
N VAL A 123 6.84 -4.76 0.87
CA VAL A 123 6.46 -5.92 0.02
C VAL A 123 7.05 -7.18 0.68
N CYS A 124 6.87 -7.26 1.99
CA CYS A 124 7.62 -8.11 2.89
C CYS A 124 6.71 -8.42 4.07
N PHE A 125 5.90 -9.47 3.97
CA PHE A 125 5.41 -10.24 5.10
C PHE A 125 6.60 -10.67 5.96
N VAL A 126 6.64 -10.22 7.21
CA VAL A 126 7.64 -10.63 8.19
C VAL A 126 7.01 -11.72 9.06
N SER A 127 7.55 -12.93 8.99
CA SER A 127 7.13 -14.08 9.78
C SER A 127 8.31 -14.67 10.54
N ARG A 128 8.03 -15.62 11.45
CA ARG A 128 9.09 -16.40 12.14
C ARG A 128 10.03 -17.15 11.18
N VAL A 129 9.62 -17.34 9.92
CA VAL A 129 10.38 -18.07 8.89
C VAL A 129 11.19 -17.13 7.99
N GLY A 130 10.97 -15.81 8.06
CA GLY A 130 11.71 -14.81 7.28
C GLY A 130 10.81 -13.74 6.66
N VAL A 131 11.37 -13.05 5.66
CA VAL A 131 10.80 -11.90 4.98
C VAL A 131 10.39 -12.32 3.55
N GLY A 132 9.10 -12.25 3.17
CA GLY A 132 8.60 -12.65 1.83
C GLY A 132 7.45 -11.76 1.33
N SER A 133 7.04 -11.82 0.05
CA SER A 133 6.01 -10.91 -0.53
C SER A 133 4.68 -10.89 0.26
N ASP A 134 3.96 -9.75 0.21
CA ASP A 134 2.63 -9.60 0.81
C ASP A 134 1.57 -10.36 -0.03
N PRO A 135 0.90 -11.39 0.53
CA PRO A 135 -0.04 -12.23 -0.22
C PRO A 135 -1.25 -11.47 -0.75
N GLY A 136 -1.55 -10.27 -0.23
CA GLY A 136 -2.59 -9.39 -0.78
C GLY A 136 -2.27 -8.81 -2.17
N LYS A 137 -1.01 -8.87 -2.62
CA LYS A 137 -0.56 -8.41 -3.94
C LYS A 137 -0.26 -9.57 -4.90
N ASP A 138 -0.02 -10.78 -4.39
CA ASP A 138 0.18 -12.01 -5.18
C ASP A 138 -1.07 -12.38 -6.01
N ILE A 139 -2.26 -12.06 -5.48
CA ILE A 139 -3.55 -12.23 -6.18
C ILE A 139 -3.58 -11.43 -7.49
N THR A 140 -2.84 -10.31 -7.59
CA THR A 140 -2.74 -9.51 -8.81
C THR A 140 -1.86 -10.18 -9.87
N PHE A 141 -0.83 -10.94 -9.47
CA PHE A 141 0.17 -11.51 -10.39
C PHE A 141 -0.25 -12.86 -10.97
N ALA A 142 -0.79 -13.74 -10.14
CA ALA A 142 -1.32 -15.03 -10.57
C ALA A 142 -2.47 -14.87 -11.59
N ALA A 143 -3.29 -13.83 -11.42
CA ALA A 143 -4.45 -13.57 -12.27
C ALA A 143 -4.15 -12.87 -13.62
N TRP A 144 -2.89 -12.51 -13.92
CA TRP A 144 -2.58 -11.89 -15.22
C TRP A 144 -2.79 -12.89 -16.36
N LEU A 145 -3.66 -12.52 -17.29
CA LEU A 145 -3.85 -13.24 -18.54
C LEU A 145 -2.57 -13.20 -19.39
N THR A 146 -2.34 -14.25 -20.17
CA THR A 146 -1.23 -14.32 -21.13
C THR A 146 -1.27 -13.08 -22.05
N PRO A 147 -0.17 -12.32 -22.16
CA PRO A 147 -0.13 -11.13 -22.99
C PRO A 147 -0.47 -11.44 -24.45
N ARG A 148 -1.36 -10.64 -25.04
CA ARG A 148 -1.75 -10.76 -26.47
C ARG A 148 -1.13 -9.67 -27.36
N SER A 149 -0.33 -8.77 -26.79
CA SER A 149 0.33 -7.69 -27.51
C SER A 149 1.62 -7.21 -26.84
N GLN A 150 2.51 -6.59 -27.61
CA GLN A 150 3.74 -5.96 -27.11
C GLN A 150 3.47 -4.95 -25.98
N ASN A 151 2.37 -4.19 -26.07
CA ASN A 151 2.01 -3.24 -25.02
C ASN A 151 1.59 -3.93 -23.71
N HIS A 152 0.94 -5.10 -23.78
CA HIS A 152 0.58 -5.84 -22.58
C HIS A 152 1.81 -6.45 -21.90
N ILE A 153 2.73 -7.07 -22.66
CA ILE A 153 3.95 -7.62 -22.06
C ILE A 153 4.87 -6.51 -21.54
N ARG A 154 4.93 -5.33 -22.17
CA ARG A 154 5.71 -4.19 -21.67
C ARG A 154 5.22 -3.74 -20.30
N LYS A 155 3.92 -3.51 -20.14
CA LYS A 155 3.31 -3.15 -18.86
C LYS A 155 3.54 -4.22 -17.79
N TRP A 156 3.44 -5.49 -18.17
CA TRP A 156 3.68 -6.59 -17.26
C TRP A 156 5.16 -6.69 -16.85
N LEU A 157 6.10 -6.55 -17.80
CA LEU A 157 7.54 -6.54 -17.52
C LEU A 157 7.93 -5.35 -16.65
N ASP A 158 7.36 -4.17 -16.85
CA ASP A 158 7.59 -3.02 -15.98
C ASP A 158 7.16 -3.31 -14.53
N LEU A 159 6.03 -4.01 -14.36
CA LEU A 159 5.53 -4.42 -13.05
C LEU A 159 6.35 -5.57 -12.44
N ALA A 160 6.76 -6.54 -13.24
CA ALA A 160 7.64 -7.63 -12.80
C ALA A 160 9.04 -7.09 -12.44
N ASN A 161 9.58 -6.15 -13.22
CA ASN A 161 10.79 -5.38 -12.91
C ASN A 161 10.63 -4.57 -11.61
N TYR A 162 9.43 -4.12 -11.27
CA TYR A 162 9.18 -3.47 -9.99
C TYR A 162 9.23 -4.43 -8.79
N LEU A 163 8.98 -5.73 -9.00
CA LEU A 163 8.91 -6.76 -7.95
C LEU A 163 10.12 -7.71 -7.87
N HIS A 164 10.91 -7.85 -8.93
CA HIS A 164 11.99 -8.85 -9.03
C HIS A 164 13.15 -8.73 -8.03
N LYS A 165 13.13 -7.74 -7.14
CA LYS A 165 14.16 -7.55 -6.10
C LYS A 165 14.32 -8.79 -5.19
N TYR A 166 13.34 -9.70 -5.21
CA TYR A 166 13.31 -10.92 -4.40
C TYR A 166 13.49 -12.22 -5.19
N SER A 167 13.54 -12.17 -6.53
CA SER A 167 13.71 -13.37 -7.36
C SER A 167 15.15 -13.50 -7.88
N ALA A 168 15.84 -14.55 -7.43
CA ALA A 168 17.18 -14.88 -7.93
C ALA A 168 17.09 -15.35 -9.39
N GLY A 169 17.98 -14.87 -10.26
CA GLY A 169 18.01 -15.27 -11.67
C GLY A 169 16.95 -14.60 -12.57
N TYR A 170 16.23 -13.59 -12.08
CA TYR A 170 15.19 -12.89 -12.84
C TYR A 170 15.64 -12.39 -14.21
N ALA A 171 16.86 -11.83 -14.31
CA ALA A 171 17.38 -11.29 -15.56
C ALA A 171 17.45 -12.34 -16.67
N GLU A 172 17.83 -13.58 -16.33
CA GLU A 172 17.88 -14.70 -17.27
C GLU A 172 16.47 -15.18 -17.64
N LEU A 173 15.57 -15.24 -16.65
CA LEU A 173 14.16 -15.61 -16.87
C LEU A 173 13.42 -14.59 -17.74
N ALA A 174 13.70 -13.30 -17.59
CA ALA A 174 13.04 -12.22 -18.34
C ALA A 174 13.62 -11.99 -19.74
N ARG A 175 14.76 -12.63 -20.06
CA ARG A 175 15.48 -12.45 -21.33
C ARG A 175 14.63 -12.78 -22.57
N PRO A 176 13.89 -13.91 -22.62
CA PRO A 176 13.03 -14.24 -23.77
C PRO A 176 11.92 -13.18 -23.97
N LEU A 177 11.31 -12.74 -22.87
CA LEU A 177 10.24 -11.74 -22.89
C LEU A 177 10.73 -10.35 -23.30
N SER A 178 11.94 -9.99 -22.90
CA SER A 178 12.59 -8.73 -23.31
C SER A 178 12.91 -8.72 -24.81
N GLY A 179 13.14 -9.90 -25.41
CA GLY A 179 13.33 -10.06 -26.85
C GLY A 179 12.12 -9.63 -27.67
N LEU A 180 10.90 -9.89 -27.16
CA LEU A 180 9.62 -9.52 -27.81
C LEU A 180 9.37 -8.00 -27.86
N LEU A 181 10.14 -7.20 -27.12
CA LEU A 181 9.99 -5.75 -27.05
C LEU A 181 10.92 -4.97 -27.98
N LYS A 182 11.80 -5.63 -28.74
CA LYS A 182 12.70 -4.99 -29.70
C LYS A 182 11.91 -4.37 -30.86
N MET A 183 12.39 -3.25 -31.41
CA MET A 183 11.68 -2.49 -32.46
C MET A 183 11.36 -3.30 -33.71
N ASP A 184 12.23 -4.25 -34.09
CA ASP A 184 12.09 -5.07 -35.30
C ASP A 184 11.61 -6.50 -35.01
N ALA A 185 11.07 -6.76 -33.81
CA ALA A 185 10.60 -8.10 -33.45
C ALA A 185 9.14 -8.30 -33.87
N ASP A 186 8.91 -9.34 -34.67
CA ASP A 186 7.56 -9.84 -34.92
C ASP A 186 6.94 -10.35 -33.63
N TRP A 187 5.67 -10.03 -33.41
CA TRP A 187 4.94 -10.51 -32.23
C TRP A 187 4.56 -11.98 -32.40
N ILE A 188 5.43 -12.87 -31.92
CA ILE A 188 5.23 -14.33 -31.96
C ILE A 188 5.35 -14.87 -30.54
N TRP A 189 4.24 -15.33 -29.97
CA TRP A 189 4.21 -15.91 -28.63
C TRP A 189 4.43 -17.43 -28.69
N GLU A 190 5.69 -17.83 -28.60
CA GLU A 190 6.12 -19.24 -28.55
C GLU A 190 6.17 -19.83 -27.13
N GLN A 191 6.32 -21.16 -27.04
CA GLN A 191 6.39 -21.89 -25.77
C GLN A 191 7.47 -21.35 -24.82
N GLN A 192 8.65 -20.99 -25.33
CA GLN A 192 9.73 -20.40 -24.53
C GLN A 192 9.31 -19.11 -23.80
N HIS A 193 8.40 -18.33 -24.38
CA HIS A 193 7.88 -17.11 -23.75
C HIS A 193 6.85 -17.44 -22.67
N GLN A 194 6.03 -18.47 -22.89
CA GLN A 194 5.08 -18.96 -21.89
C GLN A 194 5.81 -19.52 -20.66
N ASP A 195 6.83 -20.36 -20.88
CA ASP A 195 7.63 -20.93 -19.80
C ASP A 195 8.36 -19.83 -19.00
N ALA A 196 8.92 -18.84 -19.68
CA ALA A 196 9.54 -17.67 -19.04
C ALA A 196 8.53 -16.86 -18.21
N PHE A 197 7.33 -16.63 -18.74
CA PHE A 197 6.26 -15.90 -18.06
C PHE A 197 5.77 -16.62 -16.81
N ASP A 198 5.56 -17.93 -16.88
CA ASP A 198 5.09 -18.76 -15.76
C ASP A 198 6.17 -18.93 -14.69
N ASN A 199 7.44 -19.11 -15.10
CA ASN A 199 8.57 -19.17 -14.16
C ASN A 199 8.76 -17.86 -13.39
N ILE A 200 8.61 -16.71 -14.05
CA ILE A 200 8.66 -15.41 -13.36
C ILE A 200 7.49 -15.27 -12.40
N LYS A 201 6.27 -15.63 -12.80
CA LYS A 201 5.10 -15.63 -11.91
C LYS A 201 5.30 -16.51 -10.68
N ALA A 202 5.92 -17.68 -10.84
CA ALA A 202 6.21 -18.59 -9.73
C ALA A 202 7.34 -18.08 -8.82
N SER A 203 8.21 -17.21 -9.34
CA SER A 203 9.36 -16.65 -8.60
C SER A 203 9.06 -15.35 -7.83
N LEU A 204 7.96 -14.66 -8.16
CA LEU A 204 7.55 -13.37 -7.60
C LEU A 204 6.59 -13.56 -6.42
#